data_AF-A0A2S4K8B7-F1
#
_entry.id   AF-A0A2S4K8B7-F1
#
_cell.length_a   1.000
_cell.length_b   1.000
_cell.length_c   1.000
_cell.angle_alpha   90.00
_cell.angle_beta   90.00
_cell.angle_gamma   90.00
#
_symmetry.space_group_name_H-M   'P 1'
#
loop_
_entity.id
_entity.type
_entity.pdbx_description
1 polymer ?
#
loop_
_entity_poly.entity_id
_entity_poly.type
_entity_poly.pdbx_seq_one_letter_code
_entity_poly.pdbx_strand_id
1 'polypeptide(L)'
;MHKQTEIVVTTAVQAYKMTSVPMQRMPSANCEDWVKFQRGHVPGGDLSKRECDKLQSFMKRTRSEAVTDGHYNYTVAGGRLAYCEPGVIS
;
A
#
# COMPACT_ATOMS: atom_id res chain seq x y z
N MET A 1 4.38 1.66 -21.67
CA MET A 1 3.53 1.03 -20.64
C MET A 1 2.81 2.11 -19.87
N HIS A 2 1.48 2.10 -19.82
CA HIS A 2 0.72 3.00 -18.95
C HIS A 2 0.88 2.53 -17.50
N LYS A 3 1.37 3.39 -16.60
CA LYS A 3 1.41 3.08 -15.16
C LYS A 3 -0.04 2.94 -14.67
N GLN A 4 -0.41 1.77 -14.15
CA GLN A 4 -1.73 1.58 -13.58
C GLN A 4 -1.86 2.41 -12.31
N THR A 5 -2.97 3.13 -12.19
CA THR A 5 -3.30 3.97 -11.03
C THR A 5 -4.61 3.50 -10.41
N GLU A 6 -4.73 3.64 -9.08
CA GLU A 6 -5.95 3.39 -8.32
C GLU A 6 -6.25 4.59 -7.42
N ILE A 7 -7.51 4.98 -7.29
CA ILE A 7 -7.91 6.04 -6.36
C ILE A 7 -8.46 5.39 -5.11
N VAL A 8 -7.90 5.74 -3.95
CA VAL A 8 -8.37 5.26 -2.64
C VAL A 8 -8.83 6.43 -1.81
N VAL A 9 -9.98 6.29 -1.14
CA VAL A 9 -10.54 7.32 -0.27
C VAL A 9 -10.59 6.79 1.16
N THR A 10 -9.97 7.50 2.10
CA THR A 10 -10.02 7.14 3.52
C THR A 10 -11.38 7.52 4.12
N THR A 11 -11.70 6.97 5.29
CA THR A 11 -12.91 7.36 6.04
C THR A 11 -12.87 8.83 6.49
N ALA A 12 -11.67 9.42 6.58
CA ALA A 12 -11.46 10.85 6.78
C ALA A 12 -11.64 11.68 5.49
N VAL A 13 -12.17 11.10 4.41
CA VAL A 13 -12.47 11.75 3.13
C VAL A 13 -11.22 12.23 2.38
N GLN A 14 -10.04 11.68 2.71
CA GLN A 14 -8.82 11.99 1.99
C GLN A 14 -8.65 11.04 0.80
N ALA A 15 -8.49 11.62 -0.40
CA ALA A 15 -8.31 10.87 -1.63
C ALA A 15 -6.83 10.78 -2.01
N TYR A 16 -6.39 9.58 -2.37
CA TYR A 16 -5.03 9.28 -2.81
C TYR A 16 -5.05 8.69 -4.21
N LYS A 17 -4.24 9.23 -5.11
CA LYS A 17 -3.99 8.64 -6.43
C LYS A 17 -2.76 7.76 -6.34
N MET A 18 -2.99 6.46 -6.16
CA MET A 18 -1.96 5.47 -5.90
C MET A 18 -1.46 4.82 -7.20
N THR A 19 -0.16 4.61 -7.29
CA THR A 19 0.49 3.77 -8.32
C THR A 19 1.23 2.63 -7.64
N SER A 20 1.34 1.47 -8.30
CA SER A 20 2.12 0.36 -7.73
C SER A 20 3.61 0.68 -7.75
N VAL A 21 4.30 0.31 -6.67
CA VAL A 21 5.77 0.36 -6.60
C VAL A 21 6.30 -1.01 -7.05
N PRO A 22 7.22 -1.09 -8.02
CA PRO A 22 7.84 -2.36 -8.40
C PRO A 22 8.58 -2.99 -7.20
N MET A 23 8.35 -4.28 -6.96
CA MET A 23 8.98 -5.03 -5.87
C MET A 23 9.47 -6.38 -6.39
N GLN A 24 10.64 -6.83 -5.92
CA GLN A 24 11.20 -8.14 -6.30
C GLN A 24 10.52 -9.29 -5.56
N ARG A 25 10.08 -9.04 -4.32
CA ARG A 25 9.41 -10.00 -3.46
C ARG A 25 8.27 -9.35 -2.69
N MET A 26 7.24 -10.14 -2.37
CA MET A 26 6.09 -9.71 -1.57
C MET A 26 6.45 -9.85 -0.08
N PRO A 27 6.54 -8.76 0.71
CA PRO A 27 6.89 -8.84 2.13
C PRO A 27 5.98 -9.75 2.95
N SER A 28 4.69 -9.87 2.60
CA SER A 28 3.77 -10.76 3.34
C SER A 28 4.10 -12.25 3.24
N ALA A 29 4.95 -12.65 2.28
CA ALA A 29 5.41 -14.03 2.16
C ALA A 29 6.40 -14.44 3.27
N ASN A 30 7.00 -13.48 3.98
CA ASN A 30 7.94 -13.71 5.06
C ASN A 30 7.71 -12.70 6.19
N CYS A 31 7.41 -13.18 7.40
CA CYS A 31 7.13 -12.33 8.56
C CYS A 31 8.25 -11.32 8.88
N GLU A 32 9.53 -11.70 8.72
CA GLU A 32 10.65 -10.78 8.97
C GLU A 32 10.71 -9.65 7.96
N ASP A 33 10.39 -9.93 6.70
CA ASP A 33 10.32 -8.92 5.65
C ASP A 33 9.16 -7.97 5.89
N TRP A 34 8.00 -8.51 6.30
CA TRP A 34 6.84 -7.71 6.67
C TRP A 34 7.17 -6.70 7.79
N VAL A 35 7.89 -7.13 8.83
CA VAL A 35 8.28 -6.25 9.95
C VAL A 35 9.26 -5.16 9.52
N LYS A 36 10.22 -5.47 8.63
CA LYS A 36 11.16 -4.46 8.10
C LYS A 36 10.48 -3.47 7.16
N PHE A 37 9.54 -3.97 6.35
CA PHE A 37 8.80 -3.25 5.33
C PHE A 37 7.77 -2.29 5.91
N GLN A 38 6.94 -2.74 6.85
CA GLN A 38 5.86 -1.95 7.43
C GLN A 38 6.40 -0.89 8.40
N ARG A 39 5.87 0.33 8.31
CA ARG A 39 6.12 1.43 9.25
C ARG A 39 4.81 1.83 9.96
N GLY A 40 4.79 3.02 10.56
CA GLY A 40 3.63 3.53 11.30
C GLY A 40 2.37 3.71 10.43
N HIS A 41 1.21 3.61 11.06
CA HIS A 41 -0.06 3.96 10.42
C HIS A 41 -0.11 5.44 10.05
N VAL A 42 -0.72 5.74 8.90
CA VAL A 42 -0.98 7.10 8.46
C VAL A 42 -2.11 7.69 9.32
N PRO A 43 -1.95 8.88 9.94
CA PRO A 43 -3.04 9.56 10.64
C PRO A 43 -4.23 9.81 9.71
N GLY A 44 -5.45 9.44 10.12
CA GLY A 44 -6.64 9.50 9.25
C GLY A 44 -6.63 8.53 8.07
N GLY A 45 -5.69 7.57 8.07
CA GLY A 45 -5.52 6.55 7.04
C GLY A 45 -6.48 5.36 7.13
N ASP A 46 -7.52 5.44 7.96
CA ASP A 46 -8.53 4.40 8.09
C ASP A 46 -9.26 4.17 6.76
N LEU A 47 -9.37 2.92 6.33
CA LEU A 47 -10.06 2.55 5.10
C LEU A 47 -11.39 1.89 5.46
N SER A 48 -12.43 2.20 4.68
CA SER A 48 -13.63 1.34 4.69
C SER A 48 -13.24 -0.04 4.18
N LYS A 49 -13.99 -1.09 4.56
CA LYS A 49 -13.76 -2.45 4.05
C LYS A 49 -13.69 -2.48 2.52
N ARG A 50 -14.59 -1.74 1.84
CA ARG A 50 -14.63 -1.62 0.38
C ARG A 50 -13.33 -1.04 -0.18
N GLU A 51 -12.80 0.00 0.44
CA GLU A 51 -11.58 0.69 -0.02
C GLU A 51 -10.33 -0.15 0.25
N CYS A 52 -10.30 -0.86 1.40
CA CYS A 52 -9.28 -1.85 1.72
C CYS A 52 -9.26 -2.99 0.68
N ASP A 53 -10.41 -3.61 0.40
CA ASP A 53 -10.54 -4.70 -0.57
C ASP A 53 -10.12 -4.25 -1.98
N LYS A 54 -10.50 -3.02 -2.37
CA LYS A 54 -10.12 -2.42 -3.65
C LYS A 54 -8.61 -2.24 -3.76
N LEU A 55 -7.98 -1.62 -2.75
CA LEU A 55 -6.54 -1.38 -2.76
C LEU A 55 -5.74 -2.69 -2.73
N GLN A 56 -6.13 -3.66 -1.91
CA GLN A 56 -5.49 -4.97 -1.88
C GLN A 56 -5.65 -5.72 -3.21
N SER A 57 -6.79 -5.57 -3.89
CA SER A 57 -7.01 -6.16 -5.22
C SER A 57 -6.11 -5.50 -6.29
N PHE A 58 -5.91 -4.18 -6.21
CA PHE A 58 -4.96 -3.46 -7.06
C PHE A 58 -3.52 -3.93 -6.83
N MET A 59 -3.11 -4.04 -5.57
CA MET A 59 -1.81 -4.58 -5.14
C MET A 59 -1.56 -5.98 -5.71
N LYS A 60 -2.50 -6.91 -5.53
CA LYS A 60 -2.43 -8.28 -6.09
C LYS A 60 -2.29 -8.29 -7.62
N ARG A 61 -3.11 -7.50 -8.32
CA ARG A 61 -3.09 -7.42 -9.79
C ARG A 61 -1.77 -6.87 -10.33
N THR A 62 -1.17 -5.92 -9.62
CA THR A 62 0.09 -5.28 -10.00
C THR A 62 1.32 -6.00 -9.45
N ARG A 63 1.13 -7.11 -8.71
CA ARG A 63 2.18 -7.87 -8.02
C ARG A 63 3.07 -6.96 -7.18
N SER A 64 2.44 -6.19 -6.31
CA SER A 64 3.11 -5.31 -5.35
C SER A 64 2.30 -5.19 -4.08
N GLU A 65 2.97 -5.02 -2.93
CA GLU A 65 2.33 -4.70 -1.64
C GLU A 65 2.60 -3.26 -1.21
N ALA A 66 3.25 -2.48 -2.07
CA ALA A 66 3.54 -1.07 -1.87
C ALA A 66 2.91 -0.24 -2.99
N VAL A 67 2.28 0.85 -2.61
CA VAL A 67 1.79 1.87 -3.53
C VAL A 67 2.34 3.23 -3.18
N THR A 68 2.38 4.14 -4.15
CA THR A 68 2.85 5.51 -3.94
C THR A 68 1.92 6.53 -4.58
N ASP A 69 1.75 7.66 -3.90
CA ASP A 69 1.12 8.87 -4.43
C ASP A 69 2.12 9.82 -5.13
N GLY A 70 3.40 9.42 -5.19
CA GLY A 70 4.50 10.25 -5.68
C GLY A 70 5.31 10.95 -4.58
N HIS A 71 4.81 10.97 -3.34
CA HIS A 71 5.49 11.57 -2.18
C HIS A 71 5.93 10.51 -1.17
N TYR A 72 5.03 9.59 -0.82
CA TYR A 72 5.31 8.52 0.15
C TYR A 72 4.94 7.15 -0.42
N ASN A 73 5.46 6.11 0.23
CA ASN A 73 5.08 4.72 -0.02
C ASN A 73 4.14 4.24 1.08
N TYR A 74 3.08 3.54 0.66
CA TYR A 74 2.02 3.06 1.53
C TYR A 74 1.76 1.57 1.30
N THR A 75 1.30 0.90 2.35
CA THR A 75 0.74 -0.44 2.31
C THR A 75 -0.58 -0.49 3.08
N VAL A 76 -1.25 -1.63 3.07
CA VAL A 76 -2.45 -1.88 3.87
C VAL A 76 -2.09 -2.74 5.07
N ALA A 77 -2.30 -2.22 6.28
CA ALA A 77 -2.12 -2.96 7.52
C ALA A 77 -3.31 -2.73 8.45
N GLY A 78 -3.94 -3.81 8.93
CA GLY A 78 -5.06 -3.73 9.87
C GLY A 78 -6.27 -2.91 9.38
N GLY A 79 -6.53 -2.88 8.06
CA GLY A 79 -7.61 -2.06 7.48
C GLY A 79 -7.30 -0.57 7.37
N ARG A 80 -6.02 -0.18 7.51
CA ARG A 80 -5.56 1.21 7.44
C ARG A 80 -4.41 1.33 6.44
N LEU A 81 -4.18 2.53 5.96
CA LEU A 81 -2.92 2.88 5.31
C LEU A 81 -1.80 2.91 6.36
N ALA A 82 -0.70 2.24 6.06
CA ALA A 82 0.55 2.34 6.77
C ALA A 82 1.63 2.86 5.82
N TYR A 83 2.58 3.64 6.33
CA TYR A 83 3.80 3.91 5.59
C TYR A 83 4.59 2.61 5.42
N CYS A 84 5.39 2.52 4.36
CA CYS A 84 6.26 1.37 4.14
C CYS A 84 7.56 1.73 3.44
N GLU A 85 8.52 0.81 3.48
CA GLU A 85 9.83 0.98 2.84
C GLU A 85 10.11 -0.21 1.91
N PRO A 86 9.69 -0.16 0.64
CA PRO A 86 9.89 -1.27 -0.29
C PRO A 86 11.38 -1.54 -0.61
N GLY A 87 12.27 -0.58 -0.36
CA GLY A 87 13.71 -0.71 -0.64
C GLY A 87 14.50 -1.58 0.34
N VAL A 88 13.96 -1.86 1.54
CA VAL A 88 14.65 -2.67 2.56
C VAL A 88 14.48 -4.18 2.36
N ILE A 89 13.64 -4.56 1.40
CA ILE A 89 13.36 -5.95 1.05
C ILE A 89 13.74 -6.19 -0.42
N SER A 90 15.05 -6.29 -0.64
CA SER A 90 15.66 -6.75 -1.90
C SER A 90 15.62 -8.27 -2.01
#